data_AF-A0A176VUS7-F1
#
_entry.id   AF-A0A176VUS7-F1
#
_cell.length_a   1.000
_cell.length_b   1.000
_cell.length_c   1.000
_cell.angle_alpha   90.00
_cell.angle_beta   90.00
_cell.angle_gamma   90.00
#
_symmetry.space_group_name_H-M   'P 1'
#
loop_
_entity.id
_entity.type
_entity.pdbx_description
1 polymer ?
#
loop_
_entity_poly.entity_id
_entity_poly.type
_entity_poly.pdbx_seq_one_letter_code
_entity_poly.pdbx_strand_id
1 'polypeptide(L)'
;MNVFLRTALTCFLLASACGAKDPIPKTWPLQFHAQSYQNNTAGEQSIIDLWYDHVNGRNLNIIQHQLGNKIWDVEWNNGTSYYFDLEHETCNRINFPVGILRPNFLEDAHYVGVRELDGFTCNVWEKEDFITYYEDVRTQRPVAWLFFTGMFMHIMTFEEGAVLSDPQWQAPSSCFENQSELKEPRRSPLLLPSEKLSSVDEPSSRWLRSLSRSRV
;
A
#
# COMPACT_ATOMS: atom_id res chain seq x y z
N MET A 1 20.37 -65.26 24.54
CA MET A 1 21.21 -64.29 23.81
C MET A 1 20.53 -64.01 22.48
N ASN A 2 20.00 -62.79 22.34
CA ASN A 2 19.59 -62.00 21.16
C ASN A 2 19.26 -62.74 19.83
N VAL A 3 18.21 -62.43 19.07
CA VAL A 3 17.84 -61.11 18.50
C VAL A 3 16.39 -61.22 17.99
N PHE A 4 15.48 -60.34 18.44
CA PHE A 4 14.22 -60.08 17.74
C PHE A 4 14.43 -58.89 16.81
N LEU A 5 14.54 -59.16 15.50
CA LEU A 5 14.68 -58.13 14.47
C LEU A 5 13.28 -57.67 14.06
N ARG A 6 12.82 -56.54 14.61
CA ARG A 6 11.57 -55.88 14.17
C ARG A 6 11.88 -55.06 12.91
N THR A 7 11.41 -55.53 11.77
CA THR A 7 11.43 -54.78 10.51
C THR A 7 10.42 -53.64 10.60
N ALA A 8 10.90 -52.41 10.75
CA ALA A 8 10.08 -51.21 10.63
C ALA A 8 9.85 -50.92 9.15
N LEU A 9 8.62 -51.11 8.68
CA LEU A 9 8.20 -50.74 7.33
C LEU A 9 7.92 -49.23 7.32
N THR A 10 8.94 -48.44 7.00
CA THR A 10 8.81 -46.99 6.81
C THR A 10 8.06 -46.73 5.51
N CYS A 11 6.76 -46.46 5.61
CA CYS A 11 5.94 -46.05 4.49
C CYS A 11 6.31 -44.60 4.12
N PHE A 12 7.18 -44.41 3.12
CA PHE A 12 7.40 -43.10 2.51
C PHE A 12 6.14 -42.71 1.74
N LEU A 13 5.27 -41.94 2.40
CA LEU A 13 4.23 -41.17 1.72
C LEU A 13 4.92 -40.08 0.90
N LEU A 14 5.20 -40.39 -0.37
CA LEU A 14 5.44 -39.36 -1.38
C LEU A 14 4.11 -38.64 -1.60
N ALA A 15 3.86 -37.60 -0.81
CA ALA A 15 2.82 -36.62 -1.09
C ALA A 15 3.19 -35.94 -2.41
N SER A 16 2.62 -36.43 -3.51
CA SER A 16 2.62 -35.71 -4.78
C SER A 16 1.82 -34.43 -4.53
N ALA A 17 2.50 -33.31 -4.37
CA ALA A 17 1.88 -32.00 -4.44
C ALA A 17 1.35 -31.85 -5.87
N CYS A 18 0.07 -32.20 -6.07
CA CYS A 18 -0.66 -31.85 -7.27
C CYS A 18 -0.52 -30.34 -7.42
N GLY A 19 0.17 -29.88 -8.47
CA GLY A 19 0.52 -28.48 -8.68
C GLY A 19 -0.74 -27.65 -8.89
N ALA A 20 -1.38 -27.25 -7.80
CA ALA A 20 -2.36 -26.19 -7.81
C ALA A 20 -1.67 -24.94 -8.32
N LYS A 21 -2.26 -24.30 -9.34
CA LYS A 21 -1.78 -23.01 -9.80
C LYS A 21 -1.88 -22.02 -8.66
N ASP A 22 -0.90 -21.14 -8.56
CA ASP A 22 -0.94 -20.03 -7.61
C ASP A 22 -2.25 -19.23 -7.79
N PRO A 23 -2.83 -18.69 -6.71
CA PRO A 23 -4.00 -17.83 -6.80
C PRO A 23 -3.69 -16.61 -7.67
N ILE A 24 -4.71 -15.88 -8.09
CA ILE A 24 -4.52 -14.59 -8.79
C ILE A 24 -5.00 -13.50 -7.83
N PRO A 25 -4.22 -12.42 -7.59
CA PRO A 25 -4.62 -11.35 -6.69
C PRO A 25 -5.87 -10.66 -7.24
N LYS A 26 -6.83 -10.34 -6.36
CA LYS A 26 -8.01 -9.59 -6.77
C LYS A 26 -7.60 -8.16 -7.12
N THR A 27 -8.02 -7.68 -8.29
CA THR A 27 -7.86 -6.26 -8.66
C THR A 27 -8.65 -5.39 -7.70
N TRP A 28 -8.12 -4.22 -7.34
CA TRP A 28 -8.88 -3.28 -6.53
C TRP A 28 -10.18 -2.85 -7.22
N PRO A 29 -11.26 -2.62 -6.46
CA PRO A 29 -12.45 -1.96 -6.98
C PRO A 29 -12.11 -0.59 -7.57
N LEU A 30 -12.87 -0.13 -8.57
CA LEU A 30 -12.65 1.19 -9.18
C LEU A 30 -12.90 2.35 -8.19
N GLN A 31 -13.74 2.11 -7.18
CA GLN A 31 -14.06 3.04 -6.12
C GLN A 31 -14.18 2.28 -4.81
N PHE A 32 -13.58 2.80 -3.73
CA PHE A 32 -13.77 2.27 -2.39
C PHE A 32 -13.38 3.29 -1.33
N HIS A 33 -13.82 3.04 -0.11
CA HIS A 33 -13.28 3.64 1.11
C HIS A 33 -12.63 2.54 1.95
N ALA A 34 -11.46 2.86 2.51
CA ALA A 34 -10.79 1.98 3.46
C ALA A 34 -10.33 2.80 4.65
N GLN A 35 -10.56 2.27 5.86
CA GLN A 35 -9.93 2.80 7.05
C GLN A 35 -8.78 1.89 7.46
N SER A 36 -7.60 2.46 7.71
CA SER A 36 -6.42 1.71 8.11
C SER A 36 -5.77 2.27 9.37
N TYR A 37 -5.16 1.38 10.14
CA TYR A 37 -4.17 1.72 11.14
C TYR A 37 -2.79 1.68 10.50
N GLN A 38 -2.01 2.74 10.69
CA GLN A 38 -0.63 2.82 10.23
C GLN A 38 0.31 2.87 11.43
N ASN A 39 1.43 2.16 11.31
CA ASN A 39 2.61 2.33 12.15
C ASN A 39 3.83 2.55 11.25
N ASN A 40 4.46 3.71 11.38
CA ASN A 40 5.66 4.01 10.61
C ASN A 40 6.92 3.47 11.32
N THR A 41 8.07 3.56 10.66
CA THR A 41 9.33 3.04 11.20
C THR A 41 9.83 3.77 12.45
N ALA A 42 9.36 4.99 12.69
CA ALA A 42 9.65 5.74 13.91
C ALA A 42 8.75 5.32 15.08
N GLY A 43 7.78 4.42 14.83
CA GLY A 43 6.79 4.00 15.82
C GLY A 43 5.60 4.97 15.93
N GLU A 44 5.50 5.96 15.05
CA GLU A 44 4.40 6.91 15.04
C GLU A 44 3.17 6.27 14.41
N GLN A 45 2.06 6.42 15.10
CA GLN A 45 0.81 5.74 14.78
C GLN A 45 -0.19 6.72 14.17
N SER A 46 -0.99 6.23 13.23
CA SER A 46 -2.02 7.05 12.58
C SER A 46 -3.22 6.21 12.18
N ILE A 47 -4.38 6.86 12.08
CA ILE A 47 -5.55 6.31 11.39
C ILE A 47 -5.67 7.03 10.06
N ILE A 48 -5.91 6.28 8.99
CA ILE A 48 -6.01 6.82 7.64
C ILE A 48 -7.35 6.43 7.04
N ASP A 49 -8.09 7.43 6.57
CA ASP A 49 -9.22 7.23 5.67
C ASP A 49 -8.73 7.39 4.23
N LEU A 50 -8.71 6.29 3.49
CA LEU A 50 -8.37 6.23 2.08
C LEU A 50 -9.66 6.24 1.25
N TRP A 51 -9.87 7.31 0.49
CA TRP A 51 -10.89 7.39 -0.54
C TRP A 51 -10.22 7.20 -1.90
N TYR A 52 -10.54 6.10 -2.55
CA TYR A 52 -10.01 5.76 -3.86
C TYR A 52 -11.10 5.92 -4.90
N ASP A 53 -10.85 6.72 -5.94
CA ASP A 53 -11.79 6.95 -7.04
C ASP A 53 -11.03 6.97 -8.38
N HIS A 54 -10.74 5.77 -8.89
CA HIS A 54 -10.02 5.59 -10.14
C HIS A 54 -10.81 6.11 -11.34
N VAL A 55 -12.14 6.04 -11.28
CA VAL A 55 -13.03 6.53 -12.35
C VAL A 55 -12.77 7.99 -12.65
N ASN A 56 -12.57 8.79 -11.60
CA ASN A 56 -12.25 10.21 -11.69
C ASN A 56 -10.75 10.52 -11.52
N GLY A 57 -9.89 9.50 -11.49
CA GLY A 57 -8.45 9.65 -11.45
C GLY A 57 -7.92 10.33 -10.19
N ARG A 58 -8.51 10.07 -9.03
CA ARG A 58 -8.19 10.75 -7.77
C ARG A 58 -8.11 9.78 -6.58
N ASN A 59 -7.23 10.09 -5.65
CA ASN A 59 -7.01 9.34 -4.42
C ASN A 59 -6.82 10.34 -3.26
N LEU A 60 -7.49 10.12 -2.13
CA LEU A 60 -7.42 11.00 -0.97
C LEU A 60 -7.12 10.18 0.27
N ASN A 61 -5.97 10.43 0.89
CA ASN A 61 -5.68 9.96 2.24
C ASN A 61 -5.95 11.09 3.23
N ILE A 62 -6.80 10.84 4.23
CA ILE A 62 -6.96 11.71 5.39
C ILE A 62 -6.27 11.02 6.56
N ILE A 63 -5.12 11.57 6.95
CA ILE A 63 -4.18 10.96 7.88
C ILE A 63 -4.31 11.68 9.22
N GLN A 64 -4.87 10.99 10.22
CA GLN A 64 -4.91 11.47 11.60
C GLN A 64 -3.75 10.84 12.38
N HIS A 65 -2.72 11.64 12.67
CA HIS A 65 -1.65 11.20 13.57
C HIS A 65 -2.16 11.10 15.02
N GLN A 66 -1.71 10.08 15.76
CA GLN A 66 -2.14 9.87 17.15
C GLN A 66 -1.74 11.03 18.07
N LEU A 67 -0.52 11.55 17.89
CA LEU A 67 0.07 12.63 18.70
C LEU A 67 0.44 13.85 17.84
N GLY A 68 -0.24 14.05 16.72
CA GLY A 68 0.10 15.10 15.77
C GLY A 68 -1.09 15.58 14.95
N ASN A 69 -0.78 16.31 13.89
CA ASN A 69 -1.78 17.00 13.09
C ASN A 69 -2.57 16.04 12.20
N LYS A 70 -3.64 16.58 11.61
CA LYS A 70 -4.35 15.93 10.51
C LYS A 70 -3.77 16.41 9.19
N ILE A 71 -3.37 15.46 8.34
CA ILE A 71 -2.84 15.74 7.00
C ILE A 71 -3.80 15.20 5.96
N TRP A 72 -4.06 15.99 4.94
CA TRP A 72 -4.78 15.57 3.74
C TRP A 72 -3.77 15.41 2.61
N ASP A 73 -3.81 14.26 1.95
CA ASP A 73 -3.03 13.96 0.77
C ASP A 73 -4.00 13.65 -0.38
N VAL A 74 -4.21 14.64 -1.24
CA VAL A 74 -4.98 14.44 -2.47
C VAL A 74 -4.03 14.24 -3.64
N GLU A 75 -4.13 13.08 -4.27
CA GLU A 75 -3.31 12.62 -5.36
C GLU A 75 -4.15 12.48 -6.64
N TRP A 76 -3.56 12.89 -7.76
CA TRP A 76 -4.19 12.83 -9.07
C TRP A 76 -3.45 11.84 -9.98
N ASN A 77 -4.18 11.22 -10.90
CA ASN A 77 -3.63 10.28 -11.88
C ASN A 77 -2.59 10.91 -12.82
N ASN A 78 -2.55 12.25 -12.93
CA ASN A 78 -1.55 12.98 -13.69
C ASN A 78 -0.21 13.14 -12.94
N GLY A 79 -0.11 12.59 -11.72
CA GLY A 79 1.08 12.65 -10.88
C GLY A 79 1.14 13.82 -9.92
N THR A 80 0.21 14.78 -9.98
CA THR A 80 0.17 15.87 -9.01
C THR A 80 -0.41 15.38 -7.68
N SER A 81 0.25 15.70 -6.57
CA SER A 81 -0.27 15.49 -5.22
C SER A 81 -0.18 16.77 -4.40
N TYR A 82 -1.15 16.97 -3.51
CA TYR A 82 -1.15 18.05 -2.53
C TYR A 82 -1.24 17.48 -1.12
N TYR A 83 -0.23 17.80 -0.32
CA TYR A 83 -0.19 17.51 1.11
C TYR A 83 -0.47 18.78 1.87
N PHE A 84 -1.58 18.84 2.59
CA PHE A 84 -1.95 20.03 3.32
C PHE A 84 -2.48 19.73 4.71
N ASP A 85 -2.39 20.74 5.56
CA ASP A 85 -2.94 20.78 6.91
C ASP A 85 -3.87 22.00 6.98
N LEU A 86 -5.18 21.76 7.12
CA LEU A 86 -6.17 22.82 7.14
C LEU A 86 -6.09 23.70 8.40
N GLU A 87 -5.63 23.16 9.53
CA GLU A 87 -5.57 23.88 10.80
C GLU A 87 -4.33 24.77 10.87
N HIS A 88 -3.21 24.28 10.32
CA HIS A 88 -1.93 24.99 10.33
C HIS A 88 -1.66 25.75 9.03
N GLU A 89 -2.61 25.74 8.10
CA GLU A 89 -2.55 26.40 6.79
C GLU A 89 -1.28 26.06 5.99
N THR A 90 -0.79 24.83 6.13
CA THR A 90 0.39 24.37 5.37
C THR A 90 -0.04 23.66 4.10
N CYS A 91 0.73 23.83 3.03
CA CYS A 91 0.55 23.07 1.80
C CYS A 91 1.86 22.80 1.08
N ASN A 92 2.01 21.58 0.58
CA ASN A 92 3.10 21.15 -0.28
C ASN A 92 2.54 20.47 -1.53
N ARG A 93 2.89 20.99 -2.71
CA ARG A 93 2.62 20.33 -3.98
C ARG A 93 3.80 19.44 -4.33
N ILE A 94 3.54 18.17 -4.61
CA ILE A 94 4.54 17.19 -5.05
C ILE A 94 4.14 16.66 -6.42
N ASN A 95 5.13 16.34 -7.25
CA ASN A 95 4.90 15.59 -8.48
C ASN A 95 5.46 14.17 -8.30
N PHE A 96 4.57 13.19 -8.31
CA PHE A 96 4.87 11.77 -8.27
C PHE A 96 4.48 11.15 -9.62
N PRO A 97 5.43 10.91 -10.55
CA PRO A 97 5.12 10.59 -11.95
C PRO A 97 4.24 9.35 -12.19
N VAL A 98 4.13 8.45 -11.21
CA VAL A 98 3.25 7.28 -11.29
C VAL A 98 1.77 7.66 -11.10
N GLY A 99 1.48 8.74 -10.38
CA GLY A 99 0.13 9.09 -9.95
C GLY A 99 -0.43 8.07 -8.96
N ILE A 100 -1.73 7.85 -9.03
CA ILE A 100 -2.45 6.90 -8.17
C ILE A 100 -2.22 5.45 -8.62
N LEU A 101 -2.22 4.51 -7.66
CA LEU A 101 -2.15 3.09 -7.98
C LEU A 101 -3.32 2.67 -8.89
N ARG A 102 -3.01 1.84 -9.90
CA ARG A 102 -4.03 1.26 -10.78
C ARG A 102 -4.72 0.08 -10.10
N PRO A 103 -5.97 -0.25 -10.48
CA PRO A 103 -6.68 -1.40 -9.95
C PRO A 103 -5.90 -2.73 -10.02
N ASN A 104 -5.10 -2.91 -11.07
CA ASN A 104 -4.29 -4.09 -11.33
C ASN A 104 -2.81 -3.92 -10.91
N PHE A 105 -2.47 -3.04 -9.97
CA PHE A 105 -1.05 -2.82 -9.61
C PHE A 105 -0.33 -4.09 -9.08
N LEU A 106 -1.06 -5.10 -8.61
CA LEU A 106 -0.54 -6.43 -8.21
C LEU A 106 -0.40 -7.42 -9.36
N GLU A 107 -0.76 -7.05 -10.59
CA GLU A 107 -0.46 -7.87 -11.77
C GLU A 107 1.05 -8.15 -11.84
N ASP A 108 1.44 -9.38 -12.15
CA ASP A 108 2.83 -9.87 -12.11
C ASP A 108 3.52 -9.79 -10.73
N ALA A 109 2.78 -9.61 -9.62
CA ALA A 109 3.36 -9.76 -8.29
C ALA A 109 3.80 -11.22 -8.04
N HIS A 110 4.85 -11.38 -7.24
CA HIS A 110 5.36 -12.69 -6.85
C HIS A 110 4.50 -13.26 -5.71
N TYR A 111 3.89 -14.44 -5.92
CA TYR A 111 3.17 -15.14 -4.86
C TYR A 111 4.14 -15.76 -3.85
N VAL A 112 4.02 -15.37 -2.59
CA VAL A 112 4.88 -15.86 -1.49
C VAL A 112 4.29 -17.09 -0.79
N GLY A 113 2.96 -17.25 -0.86
CA GLY A 113 2.23 -18.31 -0.17
C GLY A 113 1.24 -17.79 0.86
N VAL A 114 0.77 -18.69 1.72
CA VAL A 114 -0.22 -18.38 2.76
C VAL A 114 0.45 -18.05 4.10
N ARG A 115 -0.04 -17.03 4.81
CA ARG A 115 0.42 -16.63 6.16
C ARG A 115 -0.76 -16.24 7.05
N GLU A 116 -0.59 -16.39 8.36
CA GLU A 116 -1.52 -15.87 9.35
C GLU A 116 -1.12 -14.45 9.76
N LEU A 117 -2.09 -13.53 9.82
CA LEU A 117 -1.90 -12.16 10.29
C LEU A 117 -3.15 -11.70 11.05
N ASP A 118 -3.01 -11.36 12.33
CA ASP A 118 -4.09 -10.82 13.17
C ASP A 118 -5.42 -11.61 13.12
N GLY A 119 -5.32 -12.93 12.98
CA GLY A 119 -6.48 -13.84 12.88
C GLY A 119 -7.04 -14.04 11.47
N PHE A 120 -6.40 -13.49 10.44
CA PHE A 120 -6.68 -13.74 9.03
C PHE A 120 -5.68 -14.72 8.43
N THR A 121 -6.20 -15.68 7.66
CA THR A 121 -5.41 -16.50 6.74
C THR A 121 -5.27 -15.75 5.42
N CYS A 122 -4.07 -15.32 5.07
CA CYS A 122 -3.82 -14.42 3.95
C CYS A 122 -2.99 -15.06 2.83
N ASN A 123 -3.39 -14.84 1.59
CA ASN A 123 -2.48 -14.89 0.44
C ASN A 123 -1.50 -13.72 0.54
N VAL A 124 -0.22 -13.99 0.33
CA VAL A 124 0.84 -12.97 0.40
C VAL A 124 1.48 -12.78 -0.96
N TRP A 125 1.56 -11.51 -1.37
CA TRP A 125 2.13 -11.07 -2.64
C TRP A 125 3.27 -10.09 -2.40
N GLU A 126 4.37 -10.24 -3.12
CA GLU A 126 5.46 -9.25 -3.16
C GLU A 126 5.46 -8.57 -4.52
N LYS A 127 5.31 -7.26 -4.53
CA LYS A 127 5.38 -6.45 -5.75
C LYS A 127 6.66 -5.64 -5.74
N GLU A 128 7.70 -6.21 -6.36
CA GLU A 128 9.03 -5.60 -6.49
C GLU A 128 9.56 -5.09 -5.13
N ASP A 129 10.46 -4.11 -5.13
CA ASP A 129 10.90 -3.39 -3.92
C ASP A 129 9.91 -2.28 -3.51
N PHE A 130 8.60 -2.57 -3.55
CA PHE A 130 7.55 -1.60 -3.21
C PHE A 130 6.71 -2.04 -2.02
N ILE A 131 6.01 -3.17 -2.14
CA ILE A 131 4.99 -3.59 -1.17
C ILE A 131 4.90 -5.11 -1.04
N THR A 132 4.78 -5.58 0.19
CA THR A 132 4.23 -6.89 0.53
C THR A 132 2.75 -6.71 0.88
N TYR A 133 1.88 -7.41 0.17
CA TYR A 133 0.43 -7.26 0.23
C TYR A 133 -0.22 -8.52 0.79
N TYR A 134 -1.02 -8.37 1.83
CA TYR A 134 -1.77 -9.44 2.49
C TYR A 134 -3.23 -9.34 2.08
N GLU A 135 -3.75 -10.42 1.49
CA GLU A 135 -5.13 -10.54 1.02
C GLU A 135 -5.80 -11.71 1.73
N ASP A 136 -6.95 -11.50 2.37
CA ASP A 136 -7.69 -12.59 3.04
C ASP A 136 -8.07 -13.68 2.03
N VAL A 137 -7.67 -14.93 2.28
CA VAL A 137 -7.95 -16.07 1.39
C VAL A 137 -9.45 -16.26 1.16
N ARG A 138 -10.28 -15.96 2.17
CA ARG A 138 -11.74 -16.21 2.09
C ARG A 138 -12.47 -15.13 1.29
N THR A 139 -12.16 -13.86 1.54
CA THR A 139 -12.91 -12.72 0.95
C THR A 139 -12.19 -12.01 -0.17
N GLN A 140 -10.90 -12.30 -0.35
CA GLN A 140 -9.98 -11.62 -1.27
C GLN A 140 -9.91 -10.10 -1.03
N ARG A 141 -10.13 -9.66 0.21
CA ARG A 141 -10.01 -8.26 0.63
C ARG A 141 -8.62 -7.98 1.16
N PRO A 142 -8.09 -6.75 0.99
CA PRO A 142 -6.86 -6.35 1.64
C PRO A 142 -6.97 -6.49 3.16
N VAL A 143 -5.95 -7.06 3.77
CA VAL A 143 -5.78 -7.13 5.23
C VAL A 143 -4.67 -6.21 5.69
N ALA A 144 -3.52 -6.22 5.00
CA ALA A 144 -2.41 -5.35 5.39
C ALA A 144 -1.44 -5.10 4.23
N TRP A 145 -0.73 -3.97 4.31
CA TRP A 145 0.31 -3.54 3.40
C TRP A 145 1.59 -3.29 4.20
N LEU A 146 2.69 -3.90 3.80
CA LEU A 146 4.02 -3.62 4.34
C LEU A 146 4.87 -3.03 3.21
N PHE A 147 5.22 -1.75 3.36
CA PHE A 147 6.05 -1.07 2.36
C PHE A 147 7.52 -1.41 2.56
N PHE A 148 8.32 -1.30 1.50
CA PHE A 148 9.77 -1.52 1.54
C PHE A 148 10.50 -0.65 2.57
N THR A 149 9.87 0.46 2.97
CA THR A 149 10.38 1.38 3.98
C THR A 149 10.27 0.82 5.39
N GLY A 150 9.46 -0.22 5.61
CA GLY A 150 9.13 -0.77 6.92
C GLY A 150 7.84 -0.19 7.52
N MET A 151 7.15 0.69 6.79
CA MET A 151 5.83 1.17 7.20
C MET A 151 4.79 0.07 7.05
N PHE A 152 4.04 -0.18 8.12
CA PHE A 152 2.98 -1.17 8.15
C PHE A 152 1.61 -0.48 8.19
N MET A 153 0.69 -0.93 7.35
CA MET A 153 -0.71 -0.53 7.39
C MET A 153 -1.60 -1.76 7.52
N HIS A 154 -2.47 -1.76 8.53
CA HIS A 154 -3.50 -2.77 8.73
C HIS A 154 -4.85 -2.19 8.31
N ILE A 155 -5.57 -2.86 7.41
CA ILE A 155 -6.87 -2.43 6.92
C ILE A 155 -7.94 -2.89 7.92
N MET A 156 -8.64 -1.94 8.53
CA MET A 156 -9.69 -2.21 9.50
C MET A 156 -11.06 -2.32 8.85
N THR A 157 -11.34 -1.46 7.86
CA THR A 157 -12.59 -1.49 7.08
C THR A 157 -12.29 -1.37 5.58
N PHE A 158 -13.14 -1.98 4.76
CA PHE A 158 -13.03 -1.94 3.31
C PHE A 158 -14.43 -1.95 2.67
N GLU A 159 -14.83 -0.81 2.14
CA GLU A 159 -16.16 -0.53 1.59
C GLU A 159 -16.08 -0.36 0.08
N GLU A 160 -16.28 -1.46 -0.65
CA GLU A 160 -16.30 -1.46 -2.13
C GLU A 160 -17.44 -0.58 -2.65
N GLY A 161 -17.16 0.30 -3.61
CA GLY A 161 -18.12 1.19 -4.24
C GLY A 161 -18.45 2.47 -3.46
N ALA A 162 -17.84 2.68 -2.28
CA ALA A 162 -18.02 3.93 -1.55
C ALA A 162 -17.43 5.13 -2.33
N VAL A 163 -18.14 6.25 -2.27
CA VAL A 163 -17.80 7.49 -3.00
C VAL A 163 -17.83 8.70 -2.07
N LEU A 164 -16.95 9.66 -2.35
CA LEU A 164 -16.85 10.92 -1.62
C LEU A 164 -17.35 12.07 -2.49
N SER A 165 -18.02 13.06 -1.89
CA SER A 165 -18.56 14.19 -2.63
C SER A 165 -17.46 15.06 -3.25
N ASP A 166 -17.69 15.57 -4.46
CA ASP A 166 -16.69 16.33 -5.24
C ASP A 166 -15.99 17.49 -4.51
N PRO A 167 -16.68 18.29 -3.66
CA PRO A 167 -16.02 19.37 -2.92
C PRO A 167 -14.92 18.90 -1.97
N GLN A 168 -14.98 17.66 -1.46
CA GLN A 168 -14.03 17.16 -0.48
C GLN A 168 -12.66 16.79 -1.09
N TRP A 169 -12.57 16.71 -2.42
CA TRP A 169 -11.33 16.42 -3.14
C TRP A 169 -10.50 17.67 -3.42
N GLN A 170 -11.00 18.87 -3.10
CA GLN A 170 -10.33 20.11 -3.47
C GLN A 170 -9.25 20.46 -2.44
N ALA A 171 -8.02 20.68 -2.93
CA ALA A 171 -6.99 21.33 -2.14
C ALA A 171 -7.41 22.79 -1.84
N PRO A 172 -7.05 23.35 -0.66
CA PRO A 172 -7.39 24.73 -0.32
C PRO A 172 -6.70 25.74 -1.26
N SER A 173 -7.27 26.94 -1.39
CA SER A 173 -6.72 27.99 -2.27
C SER A 173 -5.28 28.38 -1.92
N SER A 174 -4.92 28.29 -0.63
CA SER A 174 -3.56 28.53 -0.13
C SER A 174 -2.51 27.62 -0.76
N CYS A 175 -2.89 26.44 -1.28
CA CYS A 175 -1.99 25.56 -2.04
C CYS A 175 -1.54 26.12 -3.39
N PHE A 176 -2.20 27.18 -3.88
CA PHE A 176 -1.94 27.77 -5.20
C PHE A 176 -1.27 29.15 -5.11
N GLU A 177 -1.19 29.72 -3.90
CA GLU A 177 -0.56 31.00 -3.61
C GLU A 177 0.96 30.80 -3.43
N ASN A 178 1.77 31.69 -4.01
CA ASN A 178 3.24 31.64 -3.97
C ASN A 178 3.90 30.37 -4.56
N GLN A 179 3.71 30.14 -5.86
CA GLN A 179 4.39 29.06 -6.62
C GLN A 179 5.92 29.25 -6.80
N SER A 180 6.58 30.11 -6.02
CA SER A 180 7.99 30.47 -6.20
C SER A 180 8.97 29.41 -5.68
N GLU A 181 8.51 28.36 -5.01
CA GLU A 181 9.36 27.21 -4.70
C GLU A 181 8.61 25.92 -5.04
N LEU A 182 8.85 25.41 -6.25
CA LEU A 182 8.97 23.96 -6.42
C LEU A 182 10.07 23.52 -5.46
N LYS A 183 9.73 23.29 -4.20
CA LYS A 183 10.63 22.63 -3.28
C LYS A 183 10.85 21.25 -3.89
N GLU A 184 12.11 20.96 -4.24
CA GLU A 184 12.60 19.60 -4.45
C GLU A 184 11.83 18.63 -3.56
N PRO A 185 11.39 17.47 -4.08
CA PRO A 185 10.33 16.67 -3.49
C PRO A 185 10.51 16.55 -1.98
N ARG A 186 9.76 17.36 -1.22
CA ARG A 186 9.60 17.15 0.21
C ARG A 186 8.58 16.03 0.36
N ARG A 187 9.10 14.83 0.10
CA ARG A 187 8.71 13.47 0.52
C ARG A 187 7.28 13.34 1.02
N SER A 188 6.51 12.50 0.33
CA SER A 188 5.20 12.05 0.78
C SER A 188 5.28 11.58 2.25
N PRO A 189 4.52 12.18 3.20
CA PRO A 189 4.40 11.71 4.58
C PRO A 189 3.90 10.26 4.71
N LEU A 190 3.32 9.69 3.65
CA LEU A 190 2.93 8.29 3.59
C LEU A 190 4.07 7.37 3.14
N LEU A 191 5.20 7.90 2.66
CA LEU A 191 6.25 7.06 2.10
C LEU A 191 7.60 7.15 2.79
N LEU A 192 7.95 8.11 3.65
CA LEU A 192 9.29 8.07 4.27
C LEU A 192 9.41 8.69 5.68
N PRO A 193 10.13 8.05 6.62
CA PRO A 193 10.53 8.63 7.90
C PRO A 193 11.58 9.74 7.73
N SER A 194 11.57 10.68 8.68
CA SER A 194 12.37 11.91 8.68
C SER A 194 13.90 11.71 8.66
N GLU A 195 14.44 10.59 9.17
CA GLU A 195 15.82 10.58 9.69
C GLU A 195 16.91 9.82 8.92
N LYS A 196 16.67 9.30 7.71
CA LYS A 196 17.79 8.81 6.86
C LYS A 196 17.69 9.32 5.44
N LEU A 197 18.29 10.49 5.19
CA LEU A 197 18.59 10.97 3.84
C LEU A 197 20.01 11.51 3.75
N SER A 198 20.96 10.60 3.61
CA SER A 198 22.29 10.97 3.09
C SER A 198 22.81 10.00 2.03
N SER A 199 21.97 9.09 1.52
CA SER A 199 22.46 8.10 0.55
C SER A 199 21.40 7.49 -0.38
N VAL A 200 20.29 8.17 -0.65
CA VAL A 200 19.48 7.76 -1.83
C VAL A 200 20.10 8.44 -3.03
N ASP A 201 21.24 7.90 -3.46
CA ASP A 201 21.69 8.13 -4.82
C ASP A 201 20.56 7.69 -5.75
N GLU A 202 20.37 8.48 -6.80
CA GLU A 202 19.43 8.27 -7.88
C GLU A 202 19.99 7.16 -8.79
N PRO A 203 19.49 5.92 -8.71
CA PRO A 203 19.37 5.19 -9.96
C PRO A 203 18.05 4.43 -10.02
N SER A 204 17.13 4.88 -10.88
CA SER A 204 16.34 3.93 -11.67
C SER A 204 15.43 2.97 -10.86
N SER A 205 14.58 3.46 -9.97
CA SER A 205 13.68 2.60 -9.17
C SER A 205 12.80 1.72 -10.06
N ARG A 206 13.13 0.43 -10.14
CA ARG A 206 12.43 -0.61 -10.91
C ARG A 206 10.94 -0.60 -10.61
N TRP A 207 10.56 -0.33 -9.37
CA TRP A 207 9.18 -0.26 -8.93
C TRP A 207 8.40 0.91 -9.57
N LEU A 208 8.98 2.12 -9.74
CA LEU A 208 8.31 3.22 -10.46
C LEU A 208 7.99 2.83 -11.90
N ARG A 209 8.91 2.09 -12.55
CA ARG A 209 8.67 1.54 -13.89
C ARG A 209 7.63 0.43 -13.88
N SER A 210 7.59 -0.42 -12.85
CA SER A 210 6.61 -1.50 -12.74
C SER A 210 5.19 -0.93 -12.57
N LEU A 211 5.01 0.04 -11.66
CA LEU A 211 3.71 0.70 -11.44
C LEU A 211 3.22 1.51 -12.65
N SER A 212 4.12 2.03 -13.48
CA SER A 212 3.76 2.73 -14.73
C SER A 212 3.53 1.80 -15.92
N ARG A 213 3.99 0.53 -15.87
CA ARG A 213 3.98 -0.41 -17.00
C ARG A 213 2.84 -1.43 -17.01
N SER A 214 2.03 -1.53 -15.95
CA SER A 214 0.80 -2.33 -15.95
C SER A 214 -0.05 -1.91 -17.15
N ARG A 215 -0.02 -2.71 -18.22
CA ARG A 215 -0.50 -2.36 -19.56
C ARG A 215 -2.00 -2.57 -19.65
N VAL A 216 -2.62 -1.78 -20.55
CA VAL A 216 -4.02 -1.86 -20.98
C VAL A 216 -4.35 -3.24 -21.56
#